data_AF-I3UGF3-F1
#
_entry.id   AF-I3UGF3-F1
#
_cell.length_a   1.000
_cell.length_b   1.000
_cell.length_c   1.000
_cell.angle_alpha   90.00
_cell.angle_beta   90.00
_cell.angle_gamma   90.00
#
_symmetry.space_group_name_H-M   'P 1'
#
loop_
_entity.id
_entity.type
_entity.pdbx_description
1 polymer ?
#
loop_
_entity_poly.entity_id
_entity_poly.type
_entity_poly.pdbx_seq_one_letter_code
_entity_poly.pdbx_strand_id
1 'polypeptide(L)'
;MYGPGQQTPVHDHMVWGFVGMLRGAELSQRYRANTDGSLIADGEPDRLEPGMVDALLPAEGDIHQVFNAYKDKPSISIHLYGGNIGAVNRHVFDLASGQPKTFISGYSSDLVPNVWDRSASRKT
;
A
#
# COMPACT_ATOMS: atom_id res chain seq x y z
N MET A 1 -2.21 -8.30 -1.39
CA MET A 1 -1.42 -9.39 -2.01
C MET A 1 -1.11 -8.99 -3.43
N TYR A 2 0.11 -9.25 -3.88
CA TYR A 2 0.51 -8.96 -5.25
C TYR A 2 0.83 -10.26 -5.99
N GLY A 3 0.16 -10.48 -7.11
CA GLY A 3 0.56 -11.46 -8.11
C GLY A 3 1.87 -11.05 -8.82
N PRO A 4 2.46 -11.95 -9.62
CA PRO A 4 3.71 -11.66 -10.33
C PRO A 4 3.60 -10.40 -11.20
N GLY A 5 4.50 -9.44 -10.99
CA GLY A 5 4.57 -8.18 -11.75
C GLY A 5 3.41 -7.19 -11.53
N GLN A 6 2.48 -7.45 -10.61
CA GLN A 6 1.40 -6.51 -10.32
C GLN A 6 1.90 -5.22 -9.67
N GLN A 7 1.18 -4.13 -9.90
CA GLN A 7 1.44 -2.81 -9.33
C GLN A 7 0.14 -2.08 -9.01
N THR A 8 0.20 -1.11 -8.10
CA THR A 8 -0.90 -0.19 -7.83
C THR A 8 -0.92 0.95 -8.86
N PRO A 9 -2.01 1.72 -8.97
CA PRO A 9 -1.93 3.09 -9.44
C PRO A 9 -1.12 3.96 -8.46
N VAL A 10 -0.77 5.18 -8.87
CA VAL A 10 -0.24 6.22 -7.97
C VAL A 10 -1.41 6.71 -7.11
N HIS A 11 -1.24 6.74 -5.79
CA HIS A 11 -2.34 6.99 -4.85
C HIS A 11 -1.89 7.57 -3.51
N ASP A 12 -2.83 8.13 -2.76
CA ASP A 12 -2.67 8.59 -1.38
C ASP A 12 -3.46 7.71 -0.39
N HIS A 13 -3.42 8.05 0.91
CA HIS A 13 -4.07 7.32 2.00
C HIS A 13 -5.01 8.17 2.84
N MET A 14 -4.72 9.47 2.99
CA MET A 14 -5.47 10.44 3.80
C MET A 14 -5.48 10.15 5.31
N VAL A 15 -4.82 9.07 5.75
CA VAL A 15 -4.64 8.64 7.13
C VAL A 15 -3.24 8.08 7.29
N TRP A 16 -2.73 8.05 8.52
CA TRP A 16 -1.46 7.35 8.78
C TRP A 16 -1.58 5.85 8.47
N GLY A 17 -0.47 5.23 8.10
CA GLY A 17 -0.38 3.79 7.90
C GLY A 17 1.03 3.23 8.01
N PHE A 18 1.12 1.91 8.13
CA PHE A 18 2.35 1.14 8.13
C PHE A 18 2.22 -0.04 7.18
N VAL A 19 3.28 -0.31 6.43
CA VAL A 19 3.37 -1.46 5.52
C VAL A 19 4.48 -2.38 6.02
N GLY A 20 4.11 -3.55 6.52
CA GLY A 20 5.05 -4.58 6.97
C GLY A 20 5.20 -5.68 5.93
N MET A 21 6.41 -5.89 5.42
CA MET A 21 6.64 -6.90 4.40
C MET A 21 6.67 -8.32 5.00
N LEU A 22 5.81 -9.22 4.53
CA LEU A 22 5.70 -10.59 5.06
C LEU A 22 6.45 -11.60 4.20
N ARG A 23 6.24 -11.61 2.87
CA ARG A 23 6.83 -12.60 1.95
C ARG A 23 7.07 -12.00 0.57
N GLY A 24 8.19 -12.32 -0.04
CA GLY A 24 8.58 -11.69 -1.30
C GLY A 24 9.18 -10.32 -1.02
N ALA A 25 8.98 -9.35 -1.92
CA ALA A 25 9.45 -7.98 -1.75
C ALA A 25 8.59 -7.04 -2.60
N GLU A 26 8.53 -5.77 -2.20
CA GLU A 26 7.88 -4.70 -2.95
C GLU A 26 8.80 -3.49 -3.11
N LEU A 27 8.55 -2.71 -4.16
CA LEU A 27 9.17 -1.41 -4.40
C LEU A 27 8.11 -0.33 -4.16
N SER A 28 8.44 0.70 -3.39
CA SER A 28 7.59 1.85 -3.07
C SER A 28 8.22 3.12 -3.66
N GLN A 29 7.68 3.63 -4.76
CA GLN A 29 8.11 4.90 -5.36
C GLN A 29 7.26 6.03 -4.80
N ARG A 30 7.86 6.96 -4.06
CA ARG A 30 7.22 8.19 -3.60
C ARG A 30 7.14 9.23 -4.73
N TYR A 31 6.11 10.05 -4.71
CA TYR A 31 5.90 11.13 -5.67
C TYR A 31 5.63 12.46 -4.96
N ARG A 32 6.03 13.55 -5.59
CA ARG A 32 5.70 14.91 -5.18
C ARG A 32 5.21 15.75 -6.35
N ALA A 33 4.44 16.78 -6.03
CA ALA A 33 3.99 17.75 -7.03
C ALA A 33 5.18 18.56 -7.57
N ASN A 34 5.23 18.68 -8.89
CA ASN A 34 6.12 19.58 -9.61
C ASN A 34 5.47 20.98 -9.75
N THR A 35 6.24 21.97 -10.16
CA THR A 35 5.76 23.37 -10.31
C THR A 35 4.65 23.53 -11.35
N ASP A 36 4.59 22.64 -12.35
CA ASP A 36 3.56 22.60 -13.39
C ASP A 36 2.31 21.80 -12.99
N GLY A 37 2.28 21.25 -11.77
CA GLY A 37 1.19 20.44 -11.25
C GLY A 37 1.30 18.94 -11.55
N SER A 38 2.24 18.50 -12.40
CA SER A 38 2.50 17.07 -12.62
C SER A 38 3.08 16.41 -11.35
N LEU A 39 3.01 15.08 -11.27
CA LEU A 39 3.67 14.31 -10.22
C LEU A 39 4.98 13.73 -10.75
N ILE A 40 6.06 13.98 -10.02
CA ILE A 40 7.39 13.46 -10.32
C ILE A 40 7.88 12.56 -9.19
N ALA A 41 8.72 11.57 -9.55
CA ALA A 41 9.36 10.70 -8.58
C ALA A 41 10.16 11.53 -7.56
N ASP A 42 9.99 11.20 -6.29
CA ASP A 42 10.70 11.81 -5.18
C ASP A 42 11.75 10.83 -4.64
N GLY A 43 12.95 10.89 -5.22
CA GLY A 43 14.03 9.95 -4.93
C GLY A 43 13.85 8.58 -5.60
N GLU A 44 14.74 7.66 -5.20
CA GLU A 44 14.71 6.27 -5.65
C GLU A 44 13.61 5.47 -4.93
N PRO A 45 13.04 4.41 -5.55
CA PRO A 45 12.09 3.55 -4.86
C PRO A 45 12.71 2.83 -3.65
N ASP A 46 11.97 2.81 -2.55
CA ASP A 46 12.32 2.01 -1.38
C ASP A 46 11.99 0.54 -1.65
N ARG A 47 12.95 -0.36 -1.38
CA ARG A 47 12.76 -1.80 -1.49
C ARG A 47 12.52 -2.41 -0.12
N LEU A 48 11.32 -2.94 0.09
CA LEU A 48 10.96 -3.62 1.33
C LEU A 48 11.19 -5.13 1.20
N GLU A 49 12.07 -5.65 2.05
CA GLU A 49 12.31 -7.08 2.23
C GLU A 49 11.55 -7.62 3.46
N PRO A 50 11.30 -8.94 3.58
CA PRO A 50 10.53 -9.51 4.68
C PRO A 50 11.05 -9.08 6.06
N GLY A 51 10.15 -8.61 6.93
CA GLY A 51 10.46 -8.07 8.25
C GLY A 51 10.72 -6.56 8.29
N MET A 52 10.89 -5.91 7.14
CA MET A 52 10.97 -4.44 7.05
C MET A 52 9.58 -3.79 7.14
N VAL A 53 9.56 -2.54 7.59
CA VAL A 53 8.34 -1.72 7.73
C VAL A 53 8.59 -0.34 7.11
N ASP A 54 7.65 0.12 6.28
CA ASP A 54 7.58 1.51 5.79
C ASP A 54 6.42 2.26 6.47
N ALA A 55 6.59 3.57 6.64
CA ALA A 55 5.63 4.47 7.27
C ALA A 55 5.01 5.42 6.24
N LEU A 56 3.69 5.48 6.26
CA LEU A 56 2.85 6.32 5.40
C LEU A 56 2.23 7.40 6.27
N LEU A 57 2.83 8.58 6.27
CA LEU A 57 2.42 9.69 7.14
C LEU A 57 2.00 10.86 6.23
N PRO A 58 0.70 11.21 6.16
CA PRO A 58 0.25 12.24 5.22
C PRO A 58 0.96 13.58 5.36
N ALA A 59 1.36 13.94 6.58
CA ALA A 59 2.12 15.17 6.86
C ALA A 59 3.56 15.16 6.29
N GLU A 60 4.10 13.98 5.95
CA GLU A 60 5.47 13.78 5.45
C GLU A 60 5.50 13.40 3.95
N GLY A 61 4.34 13.34 3.31
CA GLY A 61 4.17 12.89 1.93
C GLY A 61 3.44 11.55 1.87
N ASP A 62 2.32 11.53 1.11
CA ASP A 62 1.37 10.41 1.12
C ASP A 62 1.22 9.72 -0.24
N ILE A 63 1.79 10.30 -1.30
CA ILE A 63 1.56 9.86 -2.67
C ILE A 63 2.65 8.87 -3.07
N HIS A 64 2.28 7.63 -3.35
CA HIS A 64 3.22 6.62 -3.83
C HIS A 64 2.61 5.63 -4.82
N GLN A 65 3.48 4.86 -5.46
CA GLN A 65 3.12 3.70 -6.26
C GLN A 65 3.89 2.48 -5.75
N VAL A 66 3.19 1.36 -5.58
CA VAL A 66 3.78 0.12 -5.09
C VAL A 66 3.80 -0.92 -6.20
N PHE A 67 4.92 -1.62 -6.32
CA PHE A 67 5.16 -2.67 -7.31
C PHE A 67 5.58 -3.94 -6.62
N ASN A 68 5.11 -5.10 -7.11
CA ASN A 68 5.77 -6.36 -6.78
C ASN A 68 7.20 -6.34 -7.34
N ALA A 69 8.21 -6.52 -6.50
CA ALA A 69 9.60 -6.55 -6.93
C ALA A 69 9.93 -7.76 -7.82
N TYR A 70 9.05 -8.76 -7.86
CA TYR A 70 9.21 -9.99 -8.62
C TYR A 70 8.19 -10.12 -9.76
N LYS A 71 8.68 -10.54 -10.93
CA LYS A 71 7.85 -10.80 -12.12
C LYS A 71 7.34 -12.24 -12.23
N ASP A 72 7.84 -13.13 -11.39
CA ASP A 72 7.67 -14.59 -11.49
C ASP A 72 7.06 -15.23 -10.24
N LYS A 73 6.91 -14.47 -9.14
CA LYS A 73 6.34 -14.97 -7.89
C LYS A 73 5.53 -13.91 -7.14
N PRO A 74 4.56 -14.32 -6.29
CA PRO A 74 3.75 -13.39 -5.52
C PRO A 74 4.51 -12.82 -4.31
N SER A 75 4.10 -11.61 -3.92
CA SER A 75 4.54 -10.93 -2.71
C SER A 75 3.34 -10.59 -1.81
N ILE A 76 3.57 -10.57 -0.50
CA ILE A 76 2.55 -10.25 0.51
C ILE A 76 3.17 -9.29 1.53
N SER A 77 2.56 -8.11 1.64
CA SER A 77 2.73 -7.14 2.73
C SER A 77 1.44 -7.08 3.56
N ILE A 78 1.59 -6.72 4.83
CA ILE A 78 0.52 -6.50 5.79
C ILE A 78 0.43 -5.01 6.05
N HIS A 79 -0.75 -4.43 5.82
CA HIS A 79 -0.97 -3.01 5.97
C HIS A 79 -1.82 -2.72 7.20
N LEU A 80 -1.42 -1.72 7.97
CA LEU A 80 -2.17 -1.17 9.09
C LEU A 80 -2.44 0.31 8.80
N TYR A 81 -3.68 0.76 8.99
CA TYR A 81 -4.07 2.14 8.72
C TYR A 81 -4.87 2.73 9.89
N GLY A 82 -4.78 4.04 10.05
CA GLY A 82 -5.51 4.83 11.05
C GLY A 82 -7.00 5.02 10.80
N GLY A 83 -7.60 4.16 9.98
CA GLY A 83 -9.03 4.19 9.65
C GLY A 83 -9.46 2.90 8.97
N ASN A 84 -10.77 2.75 8.75
CA ASN A 84 -11.30 1.67 7.91
C ASN A 84 -10.94 1.96 6.45
N ILE A 85 -9.73 1.57 6.03
CA ILE A 85 -9.13 1.98 4.76
C ILE A 85 -10.00 1.64 3.54
N GLY A 86 -10.73 0.52 3.60
CA GLY A 86 -11.68 0.11 2.56
C GLY A 86 -12.86 1.08 2.36
N ALA A 87 -13.10 2.00 3.30
CA ALA A 87 -14.16 3.00 3.27
C ALA A 87 -13.65 4.45 3.26
N VAL A 88 -12.33 4.67 3.33
CA VAL A 88 -11.75 6.03 3.25
C VAL A 88 -11.92 6.56 1.82
N ASN A 89 -12.45 7.77 1.68
CA ASN A 89 -12.48 8.49 0.42
C ASN A 89 -11.11 9.14 0.18
N ARG A 90 -10.37 8.59 -0.76
CA ARG A 90 -8.98 8.97 -1.09
C ARG A 90 -8.81 9.04 -2.60
N HIS A 91 -7.60 9.10 -3.11
CA HIS A 91 -7.35 9.43 -4.51
C HIS A 91 -6.37 8.46 -5.19
N VAL A 92 -6.60 8.29 -6.49
CA VAL A 92 -5.57 7.87 -7.44
C VAL A 92 -5.22 9.05 -8.33
N PHE A 93 -4.01 9.10 -8.85
CA PHE A 93 -3.50 10.25 -9.59
C PHE A 93 -3.03 9.87 -10.99
N ASP A 94 -3.23 10.78 -11.94
CA ASP A 94 -2.52 10.78 -13.21
C ASP A 94 -1.18 11.50 -13.06
N LEU A 95 -0.07 10.89 -13.49
CA LEU A 95 1.27 11.47 -13.29
C LEU A 95 1.48 12.74 -14.11
N ALA A 96 0.97 12.78 -15.35
CA ALA A 96 1.25 13.89 -16.27
C ALA A 96 0.54 15.18 -15.84
N SER A 97 -0.69 15.07 -15.35
CA SER A 97 -1.51 16.21 -14.95
C SER A 97 -1.58 16.44 -13.44
N GLY A 98 -1.18 15.46 -12.64
CA GLY A 98 -1.36 15.44 -11.17
C GLY A 98 -2.83 15.43 -10.72
N GLN A 99 -3.78 15.27 -11.65
CA GLN A 99 -5.19 15.37 -11.31
C GLN A 99 -5.64 14.19 -10.45
N PRO A 100 -6.25 14.45 -9.27
CA PRO A 100 -6.79 13.42 -8.42
C PRO A 100 -8.12 12.88 -8.97
N LYS A 101 -8.33 11.58 -8.83
CA LYS A 101 -9.61 10.92 -9.01
C LYS A 101 -9.99 10.20 -7.73
N THR A 102 -11.20 10.47 -7.21
CA THR A 102 -11.74 9.79 -6.03
C THR A 102 -11.70 8.27 -6.18
N PHE A 103 -11.24 7.61 -5.12
CA PHE A 103 -11.02 6.19 -5.01
C PHE A 103 -11.42 5.71 -3.61
N ILE A 104 -12.21 4.65 -3.56
CA ILE A 104 -12.55 3.89 -2.36
C ILE A 104 -12.20 2.45 -2.68
N SER A 105 -11.27 1.85 -1.94
CA SER A 105 -10.70 0.56 -2.34
C SER A 105 -11.63 -0.63 -2.08
N GLY A 106 -12.52 -0.53 -1.10
CA GLY A 106 -13.24 -1.68 -0.59
C GLY A 106 -12.29 -2.75 -0.03
N TYR A 107 -12.80 -3.98 0.06
CA TYR A 107 -12.05 -5.18 0.40
C TYR A 107 -12.35 -6.28 -0.62
N SER A 108 -11.38 -7.15 -0.89
CA SER A 108 -11.57 -8.28 -1.82
C SER A 108 -12.31 -9.46 -1.20
N SER A 109 -12.56 -9.44 0.11
CA SER A 109 -13.25 -10.52 0.83
C SER A 109 -14.31 -9.95 1.75
N ASP A 110 -15.47 -10.59 1.76
CA ASP A 110 -16.58 -10.29 2.68
C ASP A 110 -16.45 -11.06 4.01
N LEU A 111 -15.38 -11.84 4.19
CA LEU A 111 -15.12 -12.65 5.37
C LEU A 111 -13.85 -12.19 6.09
N VAL A 112 -13.87 -12.21 7.42
CA VAL A 112 -12.70 -11.98 8.27
C VAL A 112 -12.30 -13.30 8.94
N PRO A 113 -11.01 -13.70 8.94
CA PRO A 113 -10.57 -14.89 9.65
C PRO A 113 -10.90 -14.81 11.15
N ASN A 114 -11.43 -15.90 11.72
CA ASN A 114 -11.61 -15.99 13.16
C ASN A 114 -10.25 -16.29 13.83
N VAL A 115 -9.62 -15.24 14.35
CA VAL A 115 -8.34 -15.34 15.09
C VAL A 115 -8.53 -15.50 16.60
N TRP A 116 -9.76 -15.72 17.07
CA TRP A 116 -10.11 -15.73 18.49
C TRP A 116 -10.36 -17.13 19.07
N ASP A 117 -10.61 -18.14 18.23
CA ASP A 117 -10.90 -19.49 18.72
C ASP A 117 -9.62 -20.18 19.25
N ARG A 118 -9.46 -20.16 20.57
CA ARG A 118 -8.34 -20.80 21.26
C ARG A 118 -8.62 -22.25 21.63
N SER A 119 -9.83 -22.77 21.44
CA SER A 119 -10.18 -24.14 21.84
C SER A 119 -9.35 -25.17 21.07
N ALA A 120 -9.08 -24.91 19.78
CA ALA A 120 -8.23 -25.73 18.92
C ALA A 120 -6.75 -25.76 19.32
N SER A 121 -6.27 -24.79 20.11
CA SER A 121 -4.87 -24.70 20.56
C SER A 121 -4.60 -25.39 21.90
N ARG A 122 -5.65 -25.82 22.61
CA ARG A 122 -5.52 -26.57 23.86
C ARG A 122 -5.16 -28.02 23.55
N LYS A 123 -3.87 -28.33 23.57
CA LYS A 123 -3.40 -29.72 23.71
C LYS A 123 -3.58 -30.10 25.19
N THR A 124 -4.39 -31.12 25.46
CA THR A 124 -4.45 -31.81 26.75
C THR A 124 -3.19 -32.62 26.99
#